data_AF-A0AAN7XGH7-F1
#
_entry.id   AF-A0AAN7XGH7-F1
#
_cell.length_a   1.000
_cell.length_b   1.000
_cell.length_c   1.000
_cell.angle_alpha   90.00
_cell.angle_beta   90.00
_cell.angle_gamma   90.00
#
_symmetry.space_group_name_H-M   'P 1'
#
loop_
_entity.id
_entity.type
_entity.pdbx_description
1 polymer ?
#
loop_
_entity_poly.entity_id
_entity_poly.type
_entity_poly.pdbx_seq_one_letter_code
_entity_poly.pdbx_strand_id
1 'polypeptide(L)'
;MDGDGDPEFFLRNDFTKLPRSSKRTSVLADVDKSIRVPGGSTTRWNFKSRAVHAVHEGRTSLMIAFDRIATEPGWDNDAVSQSSSLKQKLNDFDFMFMLAIFQTIFGLTEPLFQILQSKTLDIRQCDERVTGTLNALKALRSTETFSRLYENTVQTVGIPNERRKRSRPAWRDFDVGASMGGDLADTGSTDSYRRIFFQILDNIVQHMTLRFQDMINLSFFRVLDNAVFKTYSESGFPSRDISQLIETYPVFDEQRLRNELQDRRMAFLYK
;
A
#
# COMPACT_ATOMS: atom_id res chain seq x y z
N MET A 1 0.47 -18.13 -20.89
CA MET A 1 -0.97 -17.96 -20.56
C MET A 1 -0.97 -17.86 -19.06
N ASP A 2 -0.60 -16.71 -18.52
CA ASP A 2 -0.21 -16.59 -17.11
C ASP A 2 -0.68 -15.22 -16.64
N GLY A 3 -1.72 -15.19 -15.82
CA GLY A 3 -2.32 -13.94 -15.37
C GLY A 3 -3.31 -14.07 -14.21
N ASP A 4 -3.47 -15.25 -13.63
CA ASP A 4 -4.56 -15.52 -12.67
C ASP A 4 -4.13 -15.37 -11.20
N GLY A 5 -2.89 -14.92 -10.96
CA GLY A 5 -2.28 -14.76 -9.63
C GLY A 5 -2.12 -13.33 -9.13
N ASP A 6 -2.37 -12.33 -9.97
CA ASP A 6 -1.97 -10.95 -9.70
C ASP A 6 -3.15 -10.13 -9.11
N PRO A 7 -3.01 -9.51 -7.92
CA PRO A 7 -3.90 -8.43 -7.47
C PRO A 7 -4.10 -7.32 -8.53
N GLU A 8 -3.20 -7.20 -9.52
CA GLU A 8 -3.39 -6.36 -10.71
C GLU A 8 -4.61 -6.71 -11.55
N PHE A 9 -5.09 -7.95 -11.59
CA PHE A 9 -6.23 -8.29 -12.44
C PHE A 9 -7.55 -7.74 -11.90
N PHE A 10 -7.66 -7.61 -10.57
CA PHE A 10 -8.91 -7.34 -9.88
C PHE A 10 -9.37 -5.88 -9.91
N LEU A 11 -8.45 -4.92 -9.83
CA LEU A 11 -8.79 -3.49 -9.90
C LEU A 11 -8.67 -2.92 -11.31
N ARG A 12 -7.84 -3.52 -12.18
CA ARG A 12 -7.39 -2.90 -13.43
C ARG A 12 -8.35 -3.05 -14.60
N ASN A 13 -9.31 -3.97 -14.55
CA ASN A 13 -10.24 -4.22 -15.66
C ASN A 13 -11.70 -3.77 -15.41
N ASP A 14 -12.20 -3.80 -14.17
CA ASP A 14 -13.63 -3.58 -13.95
C ASP A 14 -13.96 -2.14 -13.52
N PHE A 15 -13.28 -1.60 -12.51
CA PHE A 15 -13.51 -0.22 -12.07
C PHE A 15 -12.80 0.83 -12.95
N THR A 16 -11.79 0.45 -13.74
CA THR A 16 -11.04 1.37 -14.61
C THR A 16 -11.78 1.81 -15.87
N LYS A 17 -12.89 1.12 -16.19
CA LYS A 17 -13.76 1.48 -17.31
C LYS A 17 -14.82 2.52 -16.91
N LEU A 18 -15.09 2.72 -15.62
CA LEU A 18 -16.03 3.75 -15.15
C LEU A 18 -15.66 5.15 -15.67
N PRO A 19 -14.41 5.62 -15.48
CA PRO A 19 -14.02 6.98 -15.88
C PRO A 19 -13.96 7.16 -17.40
N ARG A 20 -14.04 6.07 -18.19
CA ARG A 20 -14.05 6.12 -19.66
C ARG A 20 -15.42 6.41 -20.24
N SER A 21 -16.48 6.36 -19.44
CA SER A 21 -17.84 6.69 -19.86
C SER A 21 -18.32 7.95 -19.15
N SER A 22 -18.54 9.02 -19.92
CA SER A 22 -19.11 10.28 -19.44
C SER A 22 -20.48 10.08 -18.79
N LYS A 23 -21.31 9.21 -19.39
CA LYS A 23 -22.64 8.86 -18.87
C LYS A 23 -22.58 8.12 -17.52
N ARG A 24 -21.66 7.16 -17.35
CA ARG A 24 -21.48 6.46 -16.05
C ARG A 24 -20.91 7.38 -14.98
N THR A 25 -20.02 8.28 -15.38
CA THR A 25 -19.43 9.28 -14.48
C THR A 25 -20.46 10.32 -14.04
N SER A 26 -21.42 10.69 -14.91
CA SER A 26 -22.51 11.60 -14.52
C SER A 26 -23.43 10.97 -13.49
N VAL A 27 -23.83 9.71 -13.66
CA VAL A 27 -24.63 9.00 -12.66
C VAL A 27 -23.93 8.94 -11.31
N LEU A 28 -22.62 8.65 -11.29
CA LEU A 28 -21.87 8.66 -10.04
C LEU A 28 -21.80 10.05 -9.42
N ALA A 29 -21.59 11.11 -10.21
CA ALA A 29 -21.59 12.48 -9.73
C ALA A 29 -22.98 12.96 -9.24
N ASP A 30 -24.06 12.42 -9.79
CA ASP A 30 -25.43 12.68 -9.35
C ASP A 30 -25.72 12.00 -8.01
N VAL A 31 -25.10 10.86 -7.73
CA VAL A 31 -25.20 10.17 -6.44
C VAL A 31 -24.30 10.83 -5.40
N ASP A 32 -23.04 11.09 -5.74
CA ASP A 32 -22.05 11.67 -4.85
C ASP A 32 -20.89 12.33 -5.64
N LYS A 33 -20.79 13.65 -5.50
CA LYS A 33 -19.78 14.47 -6.19
C LYS A 33 -18.37 14.34 -5.62
N SER A 34 -18.24 13.81 -4.40
CA SER A 34 -16.96 13.68 -3.70
C SER A 34 -16.14 12.49 -4.21
N ILE A 35 -16.79 11.46 -4.73
CA ILE A 35 -16.14 10.23 -5.18
C ILE A 35 -15.58 10.39 -6.58
N ARG A 36 -14.29 10.13 -6.72
CA ARG A 36 -13.62 10.09 -8.02
C ARG A 36 -12.80 8.82 -8.14
N VAL A 37 -13.30 7.86 -8.91
CA VAL A 37 -12.51 6.70 -9.31
C VAL A 37 -11.47 7.16 -10.33
N PRO A 38 -10.16 7.00 -10.07
CA PRO A 38 -9.13 7.46 -10.99
C PRO A 38 -9.19 6.66 -12.30
N GLY A 39 -8.97 7.35 -13.44
CA GLY A 39 -8.62 6.71 -14.70
C GLY A 39 -7.18 6.17 -14.64
N GLY A 40 -6.88 5.12 -15.42
CA GLY A 40 -5.55 4.47 -15.42
C GLY A 40 -4.40 5.50 -15.48
N SER A 41 -3.47 5.46 -14.52
CA SER A 41 -2.28 6.34 -14.52
C SER A 41 -0.99 5.63 -14.89
N THR A 42 0.01 6.40 -15.33
CA THR A 42 1.33 5.95 -15.79
C THR A 42 2.15 5.28 -14.69
N THR A 43 2.02 5.71 -13.43
CA THR A 43 2.61 5.02 -12.27
C THR A 43 1.61 4.04 -11.66
N ARG A 44 1.94 2.75 -11.77
CA ARG A 44 1.08 1.61 -11.39
C ARG A 44 0.66 1.60 -9.90
N TRP A 45 1.47 2.13 -8.99
CA TRP A 45 1.21 2.08 -7.54
C TRP A 45 0.24 3.17 -7.05
N ASN A 46 0.52 4.44 -7.34
CA ASN A 46 -0.37 5.56 -6.99
C ASN A 46 -1.75 5.43 -7.66
N PHE A 47 -1.84 4.71 -8.78
CA PHE A 47 -3.11 4.31 -9.36
C PHE A 47 -3.91 3.38 -8.44
N LYS A 48 -3.26 2.30 -7.99
CA LYS A 48 -3.88 1.25 -7.18
C LYS A 48 -4.33 1.77 -5.82
N SER A 49 -3.49 2.54 -5.15
CA SER A 49 -3.81 3.20 -3.88
C SER A 49 -5.08 4.06 -3.99
N ARG A 50 -5.09 5.01 -4.94
CA ARG A 50 -6.26 5.88 -5.17
C ARG A 50 -7.53 5.12 -5.55
N ALA A 51 -7.41 4.04 -6.34
CA ALA A 51 -8.55 3.20 -6.70
C ALA A 51 -9.11 2.46 -5.48
N VAL A 52 -8.26 1.90 -4.63
CA VAL A 52 -8.67 1.23 -3.39
C VAL A 52 -9.37 2.22 -2.45
N HIS A 53 -8.77 3.40 -2.21
CA HIS A 53 -9.40 4.45 -1.40
C HIS A 53 -10.75 4.87 -1.96
N ALA A 54 -10.85 5.17 -3.27
CA ALA A 54 -12.09 5.60 -3.89
C ALA A 54 -13.20 4.53 -3.85
N VAL A 55 -12.86 3.25 -4.02
CA VAL A 55 -13.85 2.16 -3.96
C VAL A 55 -14.26 1.86 -2.53
N HIS A 56 -13.33 1.90 -1.58
CA HIS A 56 -13.62 1.66 -0.17
C HIS A 56 -14.49 2.76 0.43
N GLU A 57 -14.10 4.02 0.26
CA GLU A 57 -14.85 5.18 0.76
C GLU A 57 -16.17 5.37 0.01
N GLY A 58 -16.15 5.13 -1.30
CA GLY A 58 -17.29 5.34 -2.18
C GLY A 58 -18.23 4.15 -2.35
N ARG A 59 -18.09 3.09 -1.56
CA ARG A 59 -18.81 1.82 -1.78
C ARG A 59 -20.33 2.02 -1.90
N THR A 60 -20.95 2.71 -0.96
CA THR A 60 -22.41 2.90 -0.91
C THR A 60 -22.92 3.65 -2.12
N SER A 61 -22.25 4.75 -2.48
CA SER A 61 -22.57 5.55 -3.66
C SER A 61 -22.35 4.77 -4.96
N LEU A 62 -21.29 3.96 -5.04
CA LEU A 62 -21.05 3.06 -6.17
C LEU A 62 -22.15 1.99 -6.29
N MET A 63 -22.59 1.41 -5.18
CA MET A 63 -23.71 0.45 -5.18
C MET A 63 -25.00 1.06 -5.69
N ILE A 64 -25.33 2.30 -5.27
CA ILE A 64 -26.51 3.03 -5.75
C ILE A 64 -26.37 3.35 -7.24
N ALA A 65 -25.21 3.84 -7.68
CA ALA A 65 -24.95 4.15 -9.08
C ALA A 65 -25.08 2.90 -9.98
N PHE A 66 -24.56 1.76 -9.55
CA PHE A 66 -24.70 0.50 -10.28
C PHE A 66 -26.14 -0.03 -10.30
N ASP A 67 -26.89 0.18 -9.22
CA ASP A 67 -28.30 -0.17 -9.17
C ASP A 67 -29.14 0.67 -10.16
N ARG A 68 -28.89 1.99 -10.23
CA ARG A 68 -29.52 2.86 -11.22
C ARG A 68 -29.22 2.43 -12.64
N ILE A 69 -27.95 2.16 -12.95
CA ILE A 69 -27.56 1.69 -14.30
C ILE A 69 -28.24 0.35 -14.66
N ALA A 70 -28.47 -0.53 -13.67
CA ALA A 70 -29.07 -1.83 -13.90
C ALA A 70 -30.60 -1.79 -14.04
N THR A 71 -31.27 -0.77 -13.47
CA THR A 71 -32.74 -0.70 -13.37
C THR A 71 -33.36 0.35 -14.27
N GLU A 72 -32.66 1.47 -14.52
CA GLU A 72 -33.17 2.54 -15.37
C GLU A 72 -33.09 2.18 -16.86
N PRO A 73 -34.09 2.55 -17.66
CA PRO A 73 -34.05 2.34 -19.10
C PRO A 73 -33.02 3.24 -19.79
N GLY A 74 -32.52 2.82 -20.96
CA GLY A 74 -31.59 3.63 -21.77
C GLY A 74 -30.10 3.30 -21.58
N TRP A 75 -29.81 2.16 -20.97
CA TRP A 75 -28.47 1.57 -20.90
C TRP A 75 -28.34 0.39 -21.85
N ASP A 76 -27.16 0.20 -22.44
CA ASP A 76 -26.86 -0.99 -23.23
C ASP A 76 -26.73 -2.23 -22.34
N ASN A 77 -26.94 -3.42 -22.92
CA ASN A 77 -26.90 -4.69 -22.19
C ASN A 77 -25.54 -4.92 -21.51
N ASP A 78 -24.46 -4.43 -22.12
CA ASP A 78 -23.11 -4.54 -21.57
C ASP A 78 -22.95 -3.70 -20.29
N ALA A 79 -23.48 -2.49 -20.25
CA ALA A 79 -23.46 -1.59 -19.10
C ALA A 79 -24.33 -2.14 -17.96
N VAL A 80 -25.52 -2.65 -18.27
CA VAL A 80 -26.40 -3.30 -17.30
C VAL A 80 -25.71 -4.53 -16.69
N SER A 81 -25.14 -5.39 -17.54
CA SER A 81 -24.42 -6.59 -17.11
C SER A 81 -23.19 -6.24 -16.26
N GLN A 82 -22.37 -5.28 -16.70
CA GLN A 82 -21.19 -4.83 -15.98
C GLN A 82 -21.55 -4.23 -14.62
N SER A 83 -22.53 -3.33 -14.54
CA SER A 83 -22.98 -2.74 -13.28
C SER A 83 -23.50 -3.79 -12.31
N SER A 84 -24.27 -4.76 -12.80
CA SER A 84 -24.76 -5.87 -11.98
C SER A 84 -23.60 -6.71 -11.42
N SER A 85 -22.60 -7.02 -12.25
CA SER A 85 -21.41 -7.79 -11.83
C SER A 85 -20.55 -7.02 -10.81
N LEU A 86 -20.37 -5.71 -11.01
CA LEU A 86 -19.64 -4.84 -10.10
C LEU A 86 -20.35 -4.69 -8.75
N LYS A 87 -21.67 -4.52 -8.77
CA LYS A 87 -22.51 -4.51 -7.56
C LYS A 87 -22.40 -5.84 -6.80
N GLN A 88 -22.38 -6.97 -7.50
CA GLN A 88 -22.17 -8.28 -6.88
C GLN A 88 -20.78 -8.36 -6.22
N LYS A 89 -19.72 -7.84 -6.86
CA LYS A 89 -18.37 -7.78 -6.26
C LYS A 89 -18.32 -6.92 -5.00
N LEU A 90 -19.00 -5.79 -4.96
CA LEU A 90 -19.10 -4.93 -3.76
C LEU A 90 -19.90 -5.56 -2.61
N ASN A 91 -20.54 -6.71 -2.85
CA ASN A 91 -21.21 -7.56 -1.86
C ASN A 91 -20.49 -8.91 -1.65
N ASP A 92 -19.38 -9.18 -2.33
CA ASP A 92 -18.59 -10.40 -2.13
C ASP A 92 -17.66 -10.21 -0.93
N PHE A 93 -17.69 -11.17 -0.01
CA PHE A 93 -16.89 -11.13 1.21
C PHE A 93 -15.39 -11.10 0.93
N ASP A 94 -14.90 -11.98 0.05
CA ASP A 94 -13.47 -12.06 -0.27
C ASP A 94 -12.97 -10.74 -0.83
N PHE A 95 -13.72 -10.16 -1.76
CA PHE A 95 -13.36 -8.86 -2.34
C PHE A 95 -13.32 -7.76 -1.29
N MET A 96 -14.36 -7.64 -0.45
CA MET A 96 -14.43 -6.58 0.56
C MET A 96 -13.39 -6.75 1.66
N PHE A 97 -13.09 -7.98 2.06
CA PHE A 97 -12.03 -8.28 3.04
C PHE A 97 -10.66 -7.88 2.49
N MET A 98 -10.35 -8.27 1.25
CA MET A 98 -9.10 -7.89 0.58
C MET A 98 -9.01 -6.37 0.38
N LEU A 99 -10.11 -5.72 0.02
CA LEU A 99 -10.18 -4.26 -0.14
C LEU A 99 -9.86 -3.55 1.19
N ALA A 100 -10.41 -4.02 2.30
CA ALA A 100 -10.16 -3.47 3.63
C ALA A 100 -8.69 -3.64 4.08
N ILE A 101 -8.08 -4.80 3.79
CA ILE A 101 -6.65 -5.04 4.04
C ILE A 101 -5.79 -4.05 3.26
N PHE A 102 -6.00 -3.94 1.95
CA PHE A 102 -5.20 -3.04 1.10
C PHE A 102 -5.45 -1.57 1.42
N GLN A 103 -6.66 -1.17 1.80
CA GLN A 103 -6.95 0.18 2.29
C GLN A 103 -6.08 0.52 3.51
N THR A 104 -5.98 -0.41 4.46
CA THR A 104 -5.19 -0.24 5.69
C THR A 104 -3.69 -0.13 5.37
N ILE A 105 -3.18 -0.99 4.48
CA ILE A 105 -1.77 -0.98 4.07
C ILE A 105 -1.43 0.28 3.28
N PHE A 106 -2.26 0.68 2.32
CA PHE A 106 -2.02 1.90 1.53
C PHE A 106 -2.08 3.15 2.40
N GLY A 107 -2.96 3.20 3.41
CA GLY A 107 -2.98 4.27 4.40
C GLY A 107 -1.65 4.48 5.13
N LEU A 108 -0.88 3.41 5.38
CA LEU A 108 0.44 3.50 6.02
C LEU A 108 1.58 3.78 5.03
N THR A 109 1.47 3.27 3.81
CA THR A 109 2.56 3.31 2.81
C THR A 109 2.50 4.52 1.88
N GLU A 110 1.32 5.07 1.60
CA GLU A 110 1.14 6.22 0.71
C GLU A 110 1.93 7.47 1.17
N PRO A 111 1.88 7.89 2.45
CA PRO A 111 2.65 9.05 2.88
C PRO A 111 4.17 8.87 2.72
N LEU A 112 4.65 7.63 2.90
CA LEU A 112 6.06 7.30 2.67
C LEU A 112 6.42 7.45 1.19
N PHE A 113 5.57 6.95 0.28
CA PHE A 113 5.81 7.11 -1.17
C PHE A 113 5.77 8.56 -1.62
N GLN A 114 4.93 9.40 -1.02
CA GLN A 114 4.90 10.84 -1.31
C GLN A 114 6.20 11.53 -0.91
N ILE A 115 6.76 11.19 0.25
CA ILE A 115 8.06 11.71 0.69
C ILE A 115 9.17 11.23 -0.26
N LEU A 116 9.17 9.94 -0.62
CA LEU A 116 10.16 9.35 -1.53
C LEU A 116 10.11 9.94 -2.95
N GLN A 117 8.95 10.43 -3.39
CA GLN A 117 8.76 11.06 -4.70
C GLN A 117 8.98 12.59 -4.66
N SER A 118 9.25 13.17 -3.49
CA SER A 118 9.47 14.61 -3.37
C SER A 118 10.76 15.04 -4.07
N LYS A 119 10.77 16.26 -4.63
CA LYS A 119 11.93 16.81 -5.35
C LYS A 119 13.10 17.13 -4.42
N THR A 120 12.83 17.26 -3.13
CA THR A 120 13.80 17.56 -2.08
C THR A 120 13.80 16.38 -1.12
N LEU A 121 14.65 15.40 -1.40
CA LEU A 121 14.81 14.24 -0.52
C LEU A 121 15.70 14.60 0.67
N ASP A 122 15.11 14.64 1.85
CA ASP A 122 15.84 14.60 3.11
C ASP A 122 16.03 13.13 3.51
N ILE A 123 17.27 12.65 3.44
CA ILE A 123 17.63 11.25 3.71
C ILE A 123 17.30 10.86 5.14
N ARG A 124 17.43 11.79 6.11
CA ARG A 124 17.10 11.52 7.52
C ARG A 124 15.60 11.38 7.70
N GLN A 125 14.83 12.32 7.16
CA GLN A 125 13.37 12.23 7.19
C GLN A 125 12.88 10.96 6.47
N CYS A 126 13.56 10.56 5.40
CA CYS A 126 13.25 9.34 4.69
C CYS A 126 13.51 8.09 5.56
N ASP A 127 14.68 7.98 6.18
CA ASP A 127 15.03 6.85 7.05
C ASP A 127 14.08 6.73 8.26
N GLU A 128 13.79 7.86 8.92
CA GLU A 128 12.82 7.94 10.00
C GLU A 128 11.42 7.50 9.53
N ARG A 129 10.98 7.94 8.34
CA ARG A 129 9.68 7.58 7.79
C ARG A 129 9.60 6.12 7.38
N VAL A 130 10.62 5.59 6.72
CA VAL A 130 10.70 4.18 6.32
C VAL A 130 10.60 3.30 7.57
N THR A 131 11.40 3.60 8.59
CA THR A 131 11.42 2.85 9.85
C THR A 131 10.07 2.93 10.56
N GLY A 132 9.48 4.12 10.63
CA GLY A 132 8.14 4.31 11.21
C GLY A 132 7.06 3.52 10.48
N THR A 133 7.04 3.57 9.14
CA THR A 133 6.09 2.80 8.33
C THR A 133 6.30 1.29 8.47
N LEU A 134 7.54 0.80 8.49
CA LEU A 134 7.84 -0.62 8.73
C LEU A 134 7.35 -1.10 10.10
N ASN A 135 7.57 -0.30 11.15
CA ASN A 135 7.09 -0.63 12.49
C ASN A 135 5.56 -0.63 12.55
N ALA A 136 4.90 0.32 11.90
CA ALA A 136 3.44 0.35 11.80
C ALA A 136 2.88 -0.86 11.03
N LEU A 137 3.51 -1.26 9.92
CA LEU A 137 3.13 -2.47 9.16
C LEU A 137 3.31 -3.76 9.99
N LYS A 138 4.41 -3.86 10.74
CA LYS A 138 4.63 -4.98 11.68
C LYS A 138 3.57 -4.99 12.79
N ALA A 139 3.16 -3.83 13.29
CA ALA A 139 2.12 -3.72 14.32
C ALA A 139 0.72 -4.12 13.82
N LEU A 140 0.43 -3.95 12.51
CA LEU A 140 -0.82 -4.48 11.91
C LEU A 140 -0.93 -6.00 12.01
N ARG A 141 0.20 -6.70 12.15
CA ARG A 141 0.26 -8.17 12.24
C ARG A 141 -0.18 -8.66 13.63
N SER A 142 -1.38 -8.27 14.06
CA SER A 142 -1.98 -8.66 15.33
C SER A 142 -3.33 -9.36 15.11
N THR A 143 -3.67 -10.27 16.02
CA THR A 143 -4.99 -10.92 16.01
C THR A 143 -6.12 -9.89 16.19
N GLU A 144 -5.89 -8.82 16.96
CA GLU A 144 -6.85 -7.73 17.14
C GLU A 144 -7.17 -7.01 15.83
N THR A 145 -6.14 -6.66 15.04
CA THR A 145 -6.33 -6.01 13.75
C THR A 145 -7.08 -6.92 12.79
N PHE A 146 -6.74 -8.21 12.78
CA PHE A 146 -7.47 -9.21 12.01
C PHE A 146 -8.95 -9.26 12.40
N SER A 147 -9.26 -9.45 13.68
CA SER A 147 -10.64 -9.53 14.18
C SER A 147 -11.44 -8.29 13.79
N ARG A 148 -10.87 -7.10 14.00
CA ARG A 148 -11.52 -5.84 13.62
C ARG A 148 -11.85 -5.77 12.13
N LEU A 149 -10.91 -6.12 11.25
CA LEU A 149 -11.14 -6.08 9.79
C LEU A 149 -12.15 -7.15 9.36
N TYR A 150 -12.07 -8.34 9.94
CA TYR A 150 -12.97 -9.44 9.64
C TYR A 150 -14.41 -9.11 10.08
N GLU A 151 -14.60 -8.69 11.33
CA GLU A 151 -15.89 -8.30 11.89
C GLU A 151 -16.52 -7.13 11.13
N ASN A 152 -15.75 -6.08 10.80
CA ASN A 152 -16.23 -4.98 9.98
C ASN A 152 -16.71 -5.47 8.60
N THR A 153 -16.00 -6.43 8.00
CA THR A 153 -16.39 -7.01 6.72
C THR A 153 -17.68 -7.83 6.87
N VAL A 154 -17.80 -8.64 7.92
CA VAL A 154 -19.01 -9.41 8.24
C VAL A 154 -20.21 -8.49 8.44
N GLN A 155 -20.04 -7.38 9.14
CA GLN A 155 -21.10 -6.37 9.31
C GLN A 155 -21.50 -5.71 7.98
N THR A 156 -20.55 -5.58 7.04
CA THR A 156 -20.75 -4.86 5.78
C THR A 156 -21.41 -5.70 4.69
N VAL A 157 -21.08 -6.99 4.58
CA VAL A 157 -21.56 -7.87 3.50
C VAL A 157 -22.10 -9.23 3.97
N GLY A 158 -22.09 -9.50 5.27
CA GLY A 158 -22.49 -10.78 5.85
C GLY A 158 -21.32 -11.77 5.98
N ILE A 159 -21.62 -12.97 6.48
CA ILE A 159 -20.64 -14.04 6.68
C ILE A 159 -20.13 -14.54 5.31
N PRO A 160 -18.85 -14.88 5.17
CA PRO A 160 -18.35 -15.50 3.95
C PRO A 160 -19.17 -16.73 3.58
N ASN A 161 -19.76 -16.72 2.39
CA ASN A 161 -20.46 -17.89 1.87
C ASN A 161 -19.47 -19.05 1.73
N GLU A 162 -19.83 -20.23 2.22
CA GLU A 162 -19.14 -21.48 1.86
C GLU A 162 -19.23 -21.63 0.33
N ARG A 163 -18.17 -21.21 -0.37
CA ARG A 163 -18.09 -21.40 -1.81
C ARG A 163 -18.26 -22.90 -2.04
N ARG A 164 -19.31 -23.30 -2.76
CA ARG A 164 -19.39 -24.62 -3.41
C ARG A 164 -17.99 -24.89 -3.95
N LYS A 165 -17.36 -25.98 -3.50
CA LYS A 165 -16.05 -26.47 -3.95
C LYS A 165 -16.11 -26.69 -5.48
N ARG A 166 -16.12 -25.62 -6.26
CA ARG A 166 -15.67 -25.67 -7.65
C ARG A 166 -14.20 -25.98 -7.50
N SER A 167 -13.84 -27.19 -7.92
CA SER A 167 -12.47 -27.66 -8.02
C SER A 167 -11.60 -26.50 -8.51
N ARG A 168 -10.90 -25.85 -7.59
CA ARG A 168 -9.98 -24.77 -7.93
C ARG A 168 -8.77 -25.47 -8.57
N PRO A 169 -8.33 -25.07 -9.78
CA PRO A 169 -6.96 -25.35 -10.18
C PRO A 169 -6.06 -24.84 -9.05
N ALA A 170 -5.22 -25.73 -8.59
CA ALA A 170 -4.54 -25.57 -7.33
C ALA A 170 -3.67 -24.30 -7.35
N TRP A 171 -3.90 -23.40 -6.40
CA TRP A 171 -2.88 -22.50 -5.89
C TRP A 171 -1.85 -23.36 -5.12
N ARG A 172 -1.16 -24.24 -5.85
CA ARG A 172 -0.12 -25.15 -5.36
C ARG A 172 1.16 -24.76 -6.08
N ASP A 173 1.81 -23.73 -5.55
CA ASP A 173 3.26 -23.59 -5.65
C ASP A 173 3.86 -22.95 -4.38
N PHE A 174 3.07 -22.86 -3.31
CA PHE A 174 3.52 -22.49 -1.98
C PHE A 174 2.99 -23.52 -0.96
N ASP A 175 3.46 -24.76 -1.09
CA ASP A 175 3.11 -25.87 -0.19
C ASP A 175 4.38 -26.39 0.50
N VAL A 176 4.48 -26.13 1.80
CA VAL A 176 5.22 -27.01 2.72
C VAL A 176 4.35 -27.19 3.97
N GLY A 177 3.43 -28.16 3.88
CA GLY A 177 3.22 -29.14 4.93
C GLY A 177 2.48 -28.68 6.18
N ALA A 178 1.22 -29.11 6.30
CA ALA A 178 0.82 -30.04 7.37
C ALA A 178 -0.69 -30.31 7.30
N SER A 179 -1.02 -31.56 7.05
CA SER A 179 -2.32 -32.15 7.38
C SER A 179 -2.23 -32.72 8.79
N MET A 180 -3.13 -32.33 9.69
CA MET A 180 -3.51 -33.08 10.89
C MET A 180 -4.93 -32.67 11.26
N GLY A 181 -5.80 -33.66 11.36
CA GLY A 181 -7.24 -33.49 11.60
C GLY A 181 -7.57 -33.15 13.04
N GLY A 182 -8.77 -32.61 13.23
CA GLY A 182 -9.39 -32.37 14.52
C GLY A 182 -10.72 -31.65 14.33
N ASP A 183 -11.80 -32.31 14.72
CA ASP A 183 -13.18 -31.82 14.69
C ASP A 183 -13.35 -30.48 15.44
N LEU A 184 -13.72 -29.40 14.73
CA LEU A 184 -14.41 -28.24 15.30
C LEU A 184 -15.14 -27.51 14.16
N ALA A 185 -16.43 -27.29 14.37
CA ALA A 185 -17.29 -26.55 13.45
C ALA A 185 -16.76 -25.13 13.19
N ASP A 186 -16.87 -24.67 11.94
CA ASP A 186 -16.75 -23.28 11.49
C ASP A 186 -15.40 -22.54 11.72
N THR A 187 -14.39 -23.20 12.25
CA THR A 187 -13.05 -22.58 12.44
C THR A 187 -12.25 -22.51 11.14
N GLY A 188 -12.62 -23.29 10.11
CA GLY A 188 -11.84 -23.42 8.88
C GLY A 188 -11.90 -22.20 7.95
N SER A 189 -13.05 -21.51 7.87
CA SER A 189 -13.22 -20.35 7.01
C SER A 189 -12.46 -19.14 7.55
N THR A 190 -12.73 -18.78 8.81
CA THR A 190 -12.08 -17.67 9.53
C THR A 190 -10.57 -17.87 9.64
N ASP A 191 -10.10 -19.10 9.92
CA ASP A 191 -8.66 -19.38 9.99
C ASP A 191 -7.98 -19.26 8.61
N SER A 192 -8.67 -19.60 7.52
CA SER A 192 -8.17 -19.35 6.16
C SER A 192 -7.96 -17.85 5.89
N TYR A 193 -8.94 -17.00 6.23
CA TYR A 193 -8.79 -15.54 6.10
C TYR A 193 -7.70 -14.98 7.00
N ARG A 194 -7.55 -15.53 8.22
CA ARG A 194 -6.48 -15.19 9.14
C ARG A 194 -5.11 -15.51 8.56
N ARG A 195 -4.94 -16.68 7.94
CA ARG A 195 -3.71 -17.07 7.25
C ARG A 195 -3.40 -16.13 6.10
N ILE A 196 -4.38 -15.83 5.24
CA ILE A 196 -4.22 -14.90 4.11
C ILE A 196 -3.80 -13.51 4.62
N PHE A 197 -4.47 -12.99 5.64
CA PHE A 197 -4.14 -11.70 6.24
C PHE A 197 -2.68 -11.61 6.69
N PHE A 198 -2.21 -12.60 7.46
CA PHE A 198 -0.82 -12.60 7.91
C PHE A 198 0.17 -12.82 6.78
N GLN A 199 -0.13 -13.70 5.82
CA GLN A 199 0.74 -13.90 4.65
C GLN A 199 0.91 -12.61 3.83
N ILE A 200 -0.16 -11.83 3.64
CA ILE A 200 -0.08 -10.54 2.94
C ILE A 200 0.84 -9.59 3.70
N LEU A 201 0.66 -9.46 5.01
CA LEU A 201 1.49 -8.58 5.83
C LEU A 201 2.95 -9.03 5.87
N ASP A 202 3.20 -10.34 6.04
CA ASP A 202 4.54 -10.91 6.11
C ASP A 202 5.31 -10.66 4.80
N ASN A 203 4.66 -10.90 3.65
CA ASN A 203 5.25 -10.59 2.34
C ASN A 203 5.56 -9.09 2.18
N ILE A 204 4.62 -8.21 2.54
CA ILE A 204 4.83 -6.76 2.40
C ILE A 204 5.93 -6.26 3.32
N VAL A 205 5.96 -6.72 4.57
CA VAL A 205 7.02 -6.37 5.53
C VAL A 205 8.37 -6.89 5.02
N GLN A 206 8.44 -8.11 4.50
CA GLN A 206 9.68 -8.66 3.93
C GLN A 206 10.16 -7.83 2.74
N HIS A 207 9.30 -7.56 1.76
CA HIS A 207 9.67 -6.76 0.58
C HIS A 207 10.06 -5.32 0.93
N MET A 208 9.36 -4.69 1.87
CA MET A 208 9.71 -3.35 2.36
C MET A 208 11.05 -3.38 3.11
N THR A 209 11.30 -4.40 3.94
CA THR A 209 12.56 -4.53 4.67
C THR A 209 13.73 -4.71 3.71
N LEU A 210 13.60 -5.61 2.73
CA LEU A 210 14.64 -5.83 1.72
C LEU A 210 14.89 -4.58 0.87
N ARG A 211 13.84 -3.88 0.46
CA ARG A 211 13.95 -2.68 -0.37
C ARG A 211 14.73 -1.56 0.29
N PHE A 212 14.60 -1.40 1.61
CA PHE A 212 15.20 -0.30 2.35
C PHE A 212 16.36 -0.74 3.26
N GLN A 213 16.83 -1.98 3.13
CA GLN A 213 17.93 -2.52 3.94
C GLN A 213 19.21 -1.67 3.81
N ASP A 214 19.49 -1.18 2.60
CA ASP A 214 20.69 -0.40 2.31
C ASP A 214 20.57 1.08 2.67
N MET A 215 19.41 1.58 3.13
CA MET A 215 19.29 2.97 3.57
C MET A 215 20.20 3.29 4.76
N ILE A 216 20.50 2.29 5.60
CA ILE A 216 21.47 2.42 6.70
C ILE A 216 22.85 2.81 6.17
N ASN A 217 23.21 2.36 4.97
CA ASN A 217 24.48 2.69 4.34
C ASN A 217 24.53 4.15 3.88
N LEU A 218 23.39 4.83 3.74
CA LEU A 218 23.31 6.27 3.40
C LEU A 218 23.40 7.17 4.64
N SER A 219 23.60 6.60 5.84
CA SER A 219 23.74 7.36 7.09
C SER A 219 24.88 8.39 7.04
N PHE A 220 25.90 8.19 6.21
CA PHE A 220 26.97 9.16 6.02
C PHE A 220 26.52 10.49 5.42
N PHE A 221 25.37 10.54 4.73
CA PHE A 221 24.82 11.81 4.23
C PHE A 221 24.42 12.76 5.37
N ARG A 222 24.28 12.26 6.61
CA ARG A 222 24.09 13.10 7.80
C ARG A 222 25.23 14.10 8.00
N VAL A 223 26.44 13.79 7.54
CA VAL A 223 27.60 14.72 7.57
C VAL A 223 27.30 16.02 6.81
N LEU A 224 26.43 15.96 5.80
CA LEU A 224 26.05 17.10 4.96
C LEU A 224 24.79 17.83 5.45
N ASP A 225 24.16 17.36 6.52
CA ASP A 225 22.94 17.96 7.06
C ASP A 225 23.27 19.19 7.94
N ASN A 226 23.03 20.38 7.39
CA ASN A 226 23.23 21.67 8.07
C ASN A 226 22.53 21.76 9.45
N ALA A 227 21.44 21.03 9.68
CA ALA A 227 20.74 21.05 10.97
C ALA A 227 21.58 20.42 12.10
N VAL A 228 22.44 19.45 11.77
CA VAL A 228 23.28 18.71 12.73
C VAL A 228 24.67 19.34 12.89
N PHE A 229 25.03 20.34 12.07
CA PHE A 229 26.33 21.02 12.14
C PHE A 229 26.60 21.67 13.51
N LYS A 230 25.57 22.16 14.20
CA LYS A 230 25.70 22.69 15.58
C LYS A 230 26.16 21.61 16.55
N THR A 231 25.73 20.37 16.37
CA THR A 231 26.16 19.23 17.20
C THR A 231 27.59 18.83 16.85
N TYR A 232 27.99 18.91 15.58
CA TYR A 232 29.36 18.65 15.11
C TYR A 232 30.35 19.75 15.50
N SER A 233 29.90 20.99 15.78
CA SER A 233 30.79 22.03 16.29
C SER A 233 31.36 21.71 17.67
N GLU A 234 30.59 21.02 18.50
CA GLU A 234 30.98 20.65 19.87
C GLU A 234 31.72 19.29 19.92
N SER A 235 31.28 18.32 19.12
CA SER A 235 31.77 16.92 19.17
C SER A 235 32.76 16.54 18.06
N GLY A 236 32.95 17.41 17.06
CA GLY A 236 33.72 17.12 15.84
C GLY A 236 32.90 16.35 14.81
N PHE A 237 33.33 16.38 13.53
CA PHE A 237 32.67 15.62 12.48
C PHE A 237 33.00 14.12 12.59
N PRO A 238 32.01 13.23 12.40
CA PRO A 238 32.22 11.79 12.49
C PRO A 238 33.13 11.31 11.34
N SER A 239 34.36 10.94 11.68
CA SER A 239 35.37 10.55 10.69
C SER A 239 35.02 9.26 9.94
N ARG A 240 34.30 8.33 10.60
CA ARG A 240 33.80 7.10 9.98
C ARG A 240 32.85 7.41 8.82
N ASP A 241 31.92 8.33 9.05
CA ASP A 241 30.91 8.70 8.05
C ASP A 241 31.56 9.41 6.86
N ILE A 242 32.56 10.28 7.11
CA ILE A 242 33.35 10.92 6.05
C ILE A 242 34.09 9.87 5.20
N SER A 243 34.77 8.90 5.83
CA SER A 243 35.46 7.84 5.10
C SER A 243 34.49 6.98 4.28
N GLN A 244 33.31 6.66 4.83
CA GLN A 244 32.29 5.89 4.13
C GLN A 244 31.67 6.66 2.95
N LEU A 245 31.50 7.99 3.08
CA LEU A 245 31.07 8.87 1.99
C LEU A 245 32.08 8.86 0.83
N ILE A 246 33.38 8.93 1.13
CA ILE A 246 34.45 8.93 0.12
C ILE A 246 34.57 7.57 -0.57
N GLU A 247 34.46 6.48 0.20
CA GLU A 247 34.48 5.12 -0.34
C GLU A 247 33.28 4.87 -1.27
N THR A 248 32.10 5.37 -0.90
CA THR A 248 30.87 5.20 -1.69
C THR A 248 30.83 6.14 -2.90
N TYR A 249 31.35 7.36 -2.75
CA TYR A 249 31.36 8.39 -3.78
C TYR A 249 32.78 8.96 -3.95
N PRO A 250 33.64 8.33 -4.77
CA PRO A 250 35.04 8.73 -4.98
C PRO A 250 35.21 10.04 -5.78
N VAL A 251 34.16 10.83 -5.89
CA VAL A 251 34.16 12.20 -6.43
C VAL A 251 34.58 13.24 -5.39
N PHE A 252 34.52 12.90 -4.10
CA PHE A 252 34.93 13.81 -3.02
C PHE A 252 36.43 13.65 -2.71
N ASP A 253 37.16 14.77 -2.70
CA ASP A 253 38.50 14.85 -2.15
C ASP A 253 38.41 14.96 -0.62
N GLU A 254 39.03 14.02 0.09
CA GLU A 254 38.94 13.93 1.55
C GLU A 254 39.45 15.20 2.25
N GLN A 255 40.61 15.71 1.84
CA GLN A 255 41.22 16.86 2.48
C GLN A 255 40.38 18.11 2.23
N ARG A 256 39.94 18.30 0.98
CA ARG A 256 39.11 19.44 0.61
C ARG A 256 37.76 19.42 1.32
N LEU A 257 37.11 18.25 1.40
CA LEU A 257 35.84 18.08 2.09
C LEU A 257 35.98 18.38 3.60
N ARG A 258 37.01 17.84 4.26
CA ARG A 258 37.28 18.10 5.68
C ARG A 258 37.52 19.59 5.95
N ASN A 259 38.28 20.26 5.09
CA ASN A 259 38.54 21.69 5.20
C ASN A 259 37.24 22.50 5.04
N GLU A 260 36.41 22.22 4.02
CA GLU A 260 35.13 22.91 3.82
C GLU A 260 34.15 22.69 4.98
N LEU A 261 34.10 21.48 5.55
CA LEU A 261 33.28 21.17 6.72
C LEU A 261 33.77 21.93 7.96
N GLN A 262 35.09 22.02 8.16
CA GLN A 262 35.68 22.81 9.25
C GLN A 262 35.44 24.31 9.08
N ASP A 263 35.58 24.86 7.87
CA ASP A 263 35.32 26.28 7.60
C ASP A 263 33.86 26.64 7.87
N ARG A 264 32.92 25.78 7.43
CA ARG A 264 31.49 25.94 7.74
C ARG A 264 31.21 25.83 9.23
N ARG A 265 31.89 24.94 9.96
CA ARG A 265 31.81 24.85 11.43
C ARG A 265 32.22 26.16 12.09
N MET A 266 33.32 26.78 11.65
CA MET A 266 33.77 28.06 12.18
C MET A 266 32.76 29.18 11.88
N ALA A 267 32.18 29.22 10.67
CA ALA A 267 31.17 30.23 10.32
C ALA A 267 29.91 30.18 11.21
N PHE A 268 29.56 29.01 11.77
CA PHE A 268 28.42 28.85 12.69
C PHE A 268 28.74 29.17 14.16
N LEU A 269 30.01 29.14 14.56
CA LEU A 269 30.44 29.49 15.92
C LEU A 269 30.54 31.01 16.17
N TYR A 270 30.58 31.82 15.10
CA TYR A 270 30.71 33.28 15.15
C TYR A 270 29.40 34.05 14.84
N LYS A 271 28.25 33.37 14.84
CA LYS A 271 26.90 33.97 14.77
C LYS A 271 26.13 33.65 16.04
#